data_AF-A0A1E5VLF0-F1
#
_entry.id   AF-A0A1E5VLF0-F1
#
_cell.length_a   1.000
_cell.length_b   1.000
_cell.length_c   1.000
_cell.angle_alpha   90.00
_cell.angle_beta   90.00
_cell.angle_gamma   90.00
#
_symmetry.space_group_name_H-M   'P 1'
#
loop_
_entity.id
_entity.type
_entity.pdbx_description
1 polymer ?
#
loop_
_entity_poly.entity_id
_entity_poly.type
_entity_poly.pdbx_seq_one_letter_code
_entity_poly.pdbx_strand_id
1 'polypeptide(L)'
;MASTAGYLARRAAQKERVRLLYRRTLKDTLNWAVHRHIFYQDASDLRDKFEANRHVVKPSRADFDNLDVIDRLIDDAEAQYRNFQHPDPYIEKLRIHNVILGFLYRDYLKKIEIVYNYGKED
;
A
#
# COMPACT_ATOMS: atom_id res chain seq x y z
N MET A 1 12.60 -12.52 26.08
CA MET A 1 11.59 -13.42 25.47
C MET A 1 10.58 -12.56 24.72
N ALA A 2 10.70 -12.45 23.40
CA ALA A 2 9.71 -11.70 22.62
C ALA A 2 8.36 -12.44 22.65
N SER A 3 7.29 -11.73 22.97
CA SER A 3 5.96 -12.33 23.13
C SER A 3 5.43 -12.83 21.78
N THR A 4 4.64 -13.91 21.79
CA THR A 4 3.93 -14.42 20.62
C THR A 4 3.08 -13.33 19.94
N ALA A 5 2.50 -12.42 20.73
CA ALA A 5 1.79 -11.24 20.25
C ALA A 5 2.70 -10.30 19.44
N GLY A 6 3.93 -10.04 19.90
CA GLY A 6 4.91 -9.21 19.18
C GLY A 6 5.33 -9.81 17.85
N TYR A 7 5.52 -11.14 17.80
CA TYR A 7 5.81 -11.85 16.56
C TYR A 7 4.68 -11.70 15.53
N LEU A 8 3.42 -11.93 15.94
CA LEU A 8 2.26 -11.82 15.06
C LEU A 8 2.07 -10.38 14.56
N ALA A 9 2.27 -9.39 15.42
CA ALA A 9 2.21 -7.97 15.04
C ALA A 9 3.27 -7.63 13.98
N ARG A 10 4.52 -8.06 14.17
CA ARG A 10 5.61 -7.84 13.19
C ARG A 10 5.32 -8.52 11.86
N ARG A 11 4.81 -9.76 11.88
CA ARG A 11 4.40 -10.47 10.65
C ARG A 11 3.25 -9.78 9.92
N ALA A 12 2.27 -9.25 10.66
CA ALA A 12 1.18 -8.47 10.08
C ALA A 12 1.70 -7.20 9.40
N ALA A 13 2.59 -6.46 10.07
CA ALA A 13 3.23 -5.27 9.51
C ALA A 13 4.08 -5.57 8.27
N GLN A 14 4.88 -6.63 8.28
CA GLN A 14 5.65 -7.09 7.12
C GLN A 14 4.74 -7.41 5.92
N LYS A 15 3.65 -8.14 6.17
CA LYS A 15 2.67 -8.48 5.13
C LYS A 15 2.03 -7.24 4.54
N GLU A 16 1.74 -6.23 5.36
CA GLU A 16 1.22 -4.95 4.90
C GLU A 16 2.24 -4.17 4.06
N ARG A 17 3.50 -4.07 4.52
CA ARG A 17 4.59 -3.44 3.76
C ARG A 17 4.74 -4.06 2.37
N VAL A 18 4.79 -5.39 2.29
CA VAL A 18 4.88 -6.13 1.02
C VAL A 18 3.68 -5.85 0.11
N ARG A 19 2.45 -5.84 0.66
CA ARG A 19 1.24 -5.54 -0.12
C ARG A 19 1.26 -4.12 -0.68
N LEU A 20 1.70 -3.15 0.12
CA LEU A 20 1.80 -1.75 -0.32
C LEU A 20 2.91 -1.57 -1.35
N LEU A 21 4.06 -2.25 -1.16
CA LEU A 21 5.16 -2.25 -2.12
C LEU A 21 4.69 -2.81 -3.46
N TYR A 22 4.05 -3.99 -3.48
CA TYR A 22 3.50 -4.60 -4.69
C TYR A 22 2.53 -3.69 -5.44
N ARG A 23 1.62 -3.02 -4.72
CA ARG A 23 0.68 -2.05 -5.31
C ARG A 23 1.39 -0.86 -5.95
N ARG A 24 2.41 -0.33 -5.26
CA ARG A 24 3.21 0.80 -5.73
C ARG A 24 4.03 0.44 -6.96
N THR A 25 4.75 -0.68 -6.91
CA THR A 25 5.57 -1.18 -8.03
C THR A 25 4.71 -1.46 -9.26
N LEU A 26 3.55 -2.11 -9.10
CA LEU A 26 2.65 -2.40 -10.22
C LEU A 26 2.10 -1.13 -10.86
N LYS A 27 1.81 -0.11 -10.05
CA LYS A 27 1.39 1.19 -10.56
C LYS A 27 2.51 1.87 -11.34
N ASP A 28 3.75 1.82 -10.86
CA ASP A 28 4.88 2.43 -11.58
C ASP A 28 5.25 1.65 -12.85
N THR A 29 5.14 0.32 -12.85
CA THR A 29 5.21 -0.48 -14.09
C THR A 29 4.18 0.00 -15.11
N LEU A 30 2.95 0.28 -14.66
CA LEU A 30 1.91 0.84 -15.54
C LEU A 30 2.25 2.25 -16.03
N ASN A 31 2.84 3.09 -15.16
CA ASN A 31 3.27 4.45 -15.51
C ASN A 31 4.34 4.42 -16.61
N TRP A 32 5.28 3.46 -16.55
CA TRP A 32 6.32 3.28 -17.56
C TRP A 32 5.82 2.65 -18.87
N ALA A 33 5.02 1.59 -18.78
CA ALA A 33 4.71 0.76 -19.94
C ALA A 33 3.81 1.45 -20.98
N VAL A 34 3.10 2.55 -20.63
CA VAL A 34 2.12 3.33 -21.42
C VAL A 34 1.01 2.47 -22.05
N HIS A 35 1.37 1.52 -22.92
CA HIS A 35 0.53 0.52 -23.55
C HIS A 35 0.35 -0.75 -22.72
N ARG A 36 -0.85 -1.34 -22.83
CA ARG A 36 -1.27 -2.49 -22.00
C ARG A 36 -0.57 -3.80 -22.33
N HIS A 37 -0.20 -4.04 -23.58
CA HIS A 37 0.43 -5.31 -23.97
C HIS A 37 1.83 -5.47 -23.37
N ILE A 38 2.60 -4.38 -23.27
CA ILE A 38 3.91 -4.35 -22.59
C ILE A 38 3.70 -4.53 -21.08
N PHE A 39 2.74 -3.77 -20.52
CA PHE A 39 2.41 -3.84 -19.10
C PHE A 39 2.08 -5.26 -18.62
N TYR A 40 1.33 -6.06 -19.40
CA TYR A 40 0.96 -7.40 -18.96
C TYR A 40 2.15 -8.34 -18.80
N GLN A 41 3.13 -8.25 -19.71
CA GLN A 41 4.35 -9.03 -19.60
C GLN A 41 5.15 -8.59 -18.37
N ASP A 42 5.41 -7.29 -18.24
CA ASP A 42 6.18 -6.73 -17.12
C ASP A 42 5.51 -6.99 -15.77
N ALA A 43 4.18 -6.92 -15.71
CA ALA A 43 3.39 -7.21 -14.51
C ALA A 43 3.44 -8.70 -14.13
N SER A 44 3.46 -9.60 -15.10
CA SER A 44 3.65 -11.03 -14.87
C SER A 44 5.04 -11.31 -14.32
N ASP A 45 6.08 -10.78 -14.97
CA ASP A 45 7.47 -10.93 -14.53
C ASP A 45 7.68 -10.35 -13.11
N LEU A 46 7.04 -9.21 -12.82
CA LEU A 46 7.01 -8.63 -11.47
C LEU A 46 6.34 -9.58 -10.47
N ARG A 47 5.19 -10.16 -10.82
CA ARG A 47 4.47 -11.10 -9.96
C ARG A 47 5.32 -12.33 -9.65
N ASP A 48 6.01 -12.87 -10.64
CA ASP A 48 6.86 -14.05 -10.49
C ASP A 48 8.03 -13.77 -9.53
N LYS A 49 8.62 -12.55 -9.58
CA LYS A 49 9.63 -12.13 -8.60
C LYS A 49 9.09 -12.11 -7.16
N PHE A 50 7.85 -11.68 -6.95
CA PHE A 50 7.23 -11.70 -5.62
C PHE A 50 6.86 -13.12 -5.18
N GLU A 51 6.36 -13.98 -6.08
CA GLU A 51 6.01 -15.37 -5.75
C GLU A 51 7.25 -16.22 -5.46
N ALA A 52 8.36 -16.01 -6.18
CA ALA A 52 9.64 -16.66 -5.91
C ALA A 52 10.12 -16.41 -4.46
N ASN A 53 9.82 -15.22 -3.92
CA ASN A 53 10.19 -14.83 -2.56
C ASN A 53 9.09 -15.07 -1.51
N ARG A 54 7.96 -15.71 -1.88
CA ARG A 54 6.83 -15.94 -0.97
C ARG A 54 7.15 -16.90 0.18
N HIS A 55 8.03 -17.87 -0.09
CA HIS A 55 8.36 -18.97 0.82
C HIS A 55 9.81 -18.91 1.33
N VAL A 56 10.44 -17.74 1.34
CA VAL A 56 11.83 -17.55 1.83
C VAL A 56 12.02 -18.07 3.27
N VAL A 57 10.95 -18.15 4.05
CA VAL A 57 10.95 -18.73 5.40
C VAL A 57 10.09 -19.99 5.43
N LYS A 58 10.74 -21.15 5.58
CA LYS A 58 10.04 -22.39 5.98
C LYS A 58 9.81 -22.34 7.49
N PRO A 59 8.60 -22.68 7.98
CA PRO A 59 8.35 -22.77 9.41
C PRO A 59 9.17 -23.95 9.95
N SER A 60 10.21 -23.63 10.69
CA SER A 60 11.11 -24.57 11.33
C SER A 60 11.33 -24.03 12.73
N ARG A 61 11.31 -24.92 13.73
CA ARG A 61 11.25 -24.67 15.18
C ARG A 61 12.19 -23.58 15.76
N ALA A 62 13.14 -23.07 14.96
CA ALA A 62 13.96 -21.87 15.15
C ALA A 62 13.36 -20.59 14.50
N ASP A 63 12.05 -20.40 14.54
CA ASP A 63 11.28 -19.41 13.76
C ASP A 63 11.59 -17.91 14.06
N PHE A 64 12.40 -17.61 15.07
CA PHE A 64 12.69 -16.22 15.49
C PHE A 64 13.76 -15.51 14.65
N ASP A 65 14.74 -16.23 14.09
CA ASP A 65 15.85 -15.63 13.32
C ASP A 65 15.45 -15.21 11.89
N ASN A 66 14.26 -15.62 11.45
CA ASN A 66 13.82 -15.45 10.07
C ASN A 66 13.12 -14.10 9.77
N LEU A 67 12.72 -13.34 10.81
CA LEU A 67 12.02 -12.06 10.61
C LEU A 67 12.94 -10.98 10.05
N ASP A 68 14.21 -10.98 10.45
CA ASP A 68 15.19 -9.99 10.02
C ASP A 68 15.56 -10.18 8.54
N VAL A 69 15.56 -11.42 8.04
CA VAL A 69 15.76 -11.71 6.61
C VAL A 69 14.63 -11.10 5.77
N ILE A 70 13.39 -11.21 6.23
CA ILE A 70 12.24 -10.61 5.54
C ILE A 70 12.35 -9.09 5.51
N ASP A 71 12.75 -8.47 6.62
CA ASP A 71 12.91 -7.02 6.67
C ASP A 71 14.02 -6.55 5.71
N ARG A 72 15.17 -7.24 5.65
CA ARG A 72 16.23 -6.96 4.67
C ARG A 72 15.73 -7.06 3.23
N LEU A 73 14.97 -8.11 2.90
CA LEU A 73 14.42 -8.28 1.56
C LEU A 73 13.43 -7.17 1.19
N ILE A 74 12.61 -6.73 2.15
CA ILE A 74 11.69 -5.61 1.93
C ILE A 74 12.50 -4.32 1.70
N ASP A 75 13.53 -4.08 2.49
CA ASP A 75 14.35 -2.86 2.39
C ASP A 75 15.15 -2.81 1.08
N ASP A 76 15.71 -3.95 0.65
CA ASP A 76 16.37 -4.11 -0.65
C ASP A 76 15.40 -3.86 -1.81
N ALA A 77 14.19 -4.43 -1.72
CA ALA A 77 13.15 -4.23 -2.74
C ALA A 77 12.64 -2.78 -2.75
N GLU A 78 12.52 -2.12 -1.60
CA GLU A 78 12.21 -0.69 -1.51
C GLU A 78 13.33 0.18 -2.10
N ALA A 79 14.60 -0.20 -1.92
CA ALA A 79 15.74 0.48 -2.55
C ALA A 79 15.73 0.35 -4.07
N GLN A 80 15.47 -0.85 -4.59
CA GLN A 80 15.27 -1.05 -6.02
C GLN A 80 14.10 -0.23 -6.54
N TYR A 81 12.95 -0.29 -5.85
CA TYR A 81 11.76 0.46 -6.23
C TYR A 81 12.04 1.96 -6.32
N ARG A 82 12.76 2.56 -5.36
CA ARG A 82 13.16 3.98 -5.40
C ARG A 82 13.88 4.36 -6.68
N ASN A 83 14.73 3.49 -7.22
CA ASN A 83 15.47 3.75 -8.46
C ASN A 83 14.60 3.63 -9.73
N PHE A 84 13.47 2.91 -9.65
CA PHE A 84 12.56 2.67 -10.77
C PHE A 84 11.30 3.57 -10.74
N GLN A 85 11.22 4.52 -9.81
CA GLN A 85 10.10 5.44 -9.74
C GLN A 85 10.02 6.30 -11.01
N HIS A 86 8.82 6.42 -11.57
CA HIS A 86 8.59 7.31 -12.69
C HIS A 86 8.69 8.77 -12.21
N PRO A 87 9.44 9.66 -12.88
CA PRO A 87 9.61 11.04 -12.44
C PRO A 87 8.30 11.85 -12.43
N ASP A 88 7.35 11.50 -13.29
CA ASP A 88 6.01 12.12 -13.36
C ASP A 88 4.89 11.06 -13.39
N PRO A 89 4.54 10.44 -12.25
CA PRO A 89 3.62 9.30 -12.22
C PRO A 89 2.18 9.73 -12.52
N TYR A 90 1.38 8.84 -13.11
CA TYR A 90 -0.03 9.15 -13.38
C TYR A 90 -0.84 9.35 -12.08
N ILE A 91 -1.51 10.50 -11.98
CA ILE A 91 -2.36 10.87 -10.86
C ILE A 91 -3.80 11.05 -11.38
N GLU A 92 -4.71 10.20 -10.93
CA GLU A 92 -6.13 10.34 -11.25
C GLU A 92 -6.69 11.68 -10.72
N LYS A 93 -7.39 12.44 -11.57
CA LYS A 93 -7.97 13.75 -11.25
C LYS A 93 -8.92 13.70 -10.03
N LEU A 94 -9.68 12.60 -9.85
CA LEU A 94 -10.60 12.46 -8.72
C LEU A 94 -9.88 12.37 -7.36
N ARG A 95 -8.66 11.82 -7.34
CA ARG A 95 -7.84 11.78 -6.11
C ARG A 95 -7.44 13.18 -5.66
N ILE A 96 -7.15 14.06 -6.62
CA ILE A 96 -6.88 15.48 -6.35
C ILE A 96 -8.17 16.19 -5.92
N HIS A 97 -9.29 15.88 -6.57
CA HIS A 97 -10.59 16.46 -6.24
C HIS A 97 -11.04 16.11 -4.81
N ASN A 98 -10.88 14.87 -4.34
CA ASN A 98 -11.21 14.50 -2.97
C ASN A 98 -10.30 15.17 -1.92
N VAL A 99 -9.03 15.43 -2.27
CA VAL A 99 -8.13 16.19 -1.40
C VAL A 99 -8.54 17.66 -1.38
N ILE A 100 -8.75 18.30 -2.54
CA ILE A 100 -9.12 19.71 -2.66
C ILE A 100 -10.52 19.98 -2.09
N LEU A 101 -11.53 19.19 -2.45
CA LEU A 101 -12.88 19.29 -1.88
C LEU A 101 -12.89 18.94 -0.40
N GLY A 102 -12.12 17.94 0.03
CA GLY A 102 -12.00 17.59 1.44
C GLY A 102 -11.50 18.75 2.30
N PHE A 103 -10.59 19.58 1.76
CA PHE A 103 -10.17 20.84 2.40
C PHE A 103 -11.26 21.92 2.34
N LEU A 104 -11.91 22.12 1.20
CA LEU A 104 -12.89 23.20 1.00
C LEU A 104 -14.23 22.97 1.71
N TYR A 105 -14.68 21.72 1.84
CA TYR A 105 -16.00 21.38 2.40
C TYR A 105 -15.96 21.03 3.90
N ARG A 106 -14.78 20.95 4.52
CA ARG A 106 -14.62 20.65 5.96
C ARG A 106 -15.28 21.69 6.85
N ASP A 107 -15.23 22.96 6.47
CA ASP A 107 -15.77 24.07 7.26
C ASP A 107 -17.26 24.31 7.00
N TYR A 108 -17.78 23.84 5.86
CA TYR A 108 -19.21 23.92 5.53
C TYR A 108 -20.05 22.95 6.37
N LEU A 109 -19.57 21.72 6.57
CA LEU A 109 -20.29 20.70 7.36
C LEU A 109 -20.40 21.03 8.85
N LYS A 110 -19.49 21.84 9.40
CA LYS A 110 -19.52 22.24 10.82
C LYS A 110 -20.57 23.30 11.15
N LYS A 111 -21.06 24.04 10.14
CA LYS A 111 -22.03 25.13 10.33
C LYS A 111 -23.49 24.68 10.18
N ILE A 112 -23.71 23.46 9.74
CA ILE A 112 -25.06 22.91 9.54
C ILE A 112 -25.48 22.24 10.86
N GLU A 113 -26.16 22.98 11.72
CA GLU A 113 -26.94 22.37 12.80
C GLU A 113 -28.23 21.81 12.19
N ILE A 114 -28.37 20.48 12.16
CA ILE A 114 -29.61 19.84 11.76
C ILE A 114 -30.56 19.92 12.97
N VAL A 115 -31.37 20.98 13.01
CA VAL A 115 -32.42 21.14 14.03
C VAL A 115 -33.62 20.28 13.61
N TYR A 116 -33.82 19.16 14.30
CA TYR A 116 -35.01 18.33 14.16
C TYR A 116 -36.15 18.87 15.03
N ASN A 117 -36.87 19.89 14.55
CA ASN A 117 -38.18 20.22 15.12
C ASN A 117 -39.24 19.37 14.40
N TYR A 118 -39.65 18.26 15.03
CA TYR A 118 -40.64 17.30 14.54
C TYR A 118 -42.07 17.90 14.51
N GLY A 119 -42.27 19.02 13.83
CA GLY A 119 -43.58 19.64 13.64
C GLY A 119 -44.23 20.19 14.91
N LYS A 120 -43.44 20.57 15.92
CA LYS A 120 -43.93 21.32 17.09
C LYS A 120 -43.62 22.80 16.87
N GLU A 121 -44.41 23.46 16.03
CA GLU A 121 -44.50 24.92 16.02
C GLU A 121 -45.82 25.27 16.75
N ASP A 122 -45.72 26.11 17.79
CA ASP A 122 -46.87 26.65 18.53
C ASP A 122 -47.64 27.69 17.70
#